data_AF-A0A842Q5N5-F1
#
_entry.id   AF-A0A842Q5N5-F1
#
_cell.length_a   1.000
_cell.length_b   1.000
_cell.length_c   1.000
_cell.angle_alpha   90.00
_cell.angle_beta   90.00
_cell.angle_gamma   90.00
#
_symmetry.space_group_name_H-M   'P 1'
#
loop_
_entity.id
_entity.type
_entity.pdbx_description
1 polymer ?
#
loop_
_entity_poly.entity_id
_entity_poly.type
_entity_poly.pdbx_seq_one_letter_code
_entity_poly.pdbx_strand_id
1 'polypeptide(L)'
;MRSDESIPITIFVKNARGSNIASKLIGYFLINHKQFRFTAVAFGRIGGHNIAINISKKTLNIISKMGIDPDVLQLTIQRKLIEGDVILPKGLKIHD
;
A
#
# COMPACT_ATOMS: atom_id res chain seq x y z
N MET A 1 0.60 6.59 -21.38
CA MET A 1 1.24 5.75 -20.35
C MET A 1 1.15 6.51 -19.04
N ARG A 2 0.51 5.96 -18.00
CA ARG A 2 0.32 6.68 -16.75
C ARG A 2 1.62 6.64 -15.94
N SER A 3 1.98 7.74 -15.27
CA SER A 3 3.27 7.87 -14.57
C SER A 3 3.44 6.88 -13.41
N ASP A 4 2.34 6.40 -12.82
CA ASP A 4 2.30 5.44 -11.70
C ASP A 4 2.57 3.98 -12.11
N GLU A 5 2.44 3.62 -13.39
CA GLU A 5 2.74 2.27 -13.88
C GLU A 5 4.25 2.01 -14.08
N SER A 6 5.07 3.04 -13.96
CA SER A 6 6.51 2.98 -14.22
C SER A 6 7.35 2.53 -13.03
N ILE A 7 6.77 2.47 -11.82
CA ILE A 7 7.52 2.13 -10.59
C ILE A 7 7.38 0.62 -10.31
N PRO A 8 8.44 -0.19 -10.49
CA PRO A 8 8.39 -1.61 -10.17
C PRO A 8 8.37 -1.80 -8.65
N ILE A 9 7.16 -1.86 -8.07
CA ILE A 9 6.95 -2.08 -6.64
C ILE A 9 6.18 -3.36 -6.36
N THR A 10 6.60 -4.07 -5.32
CA THR A 10 5.91 -5.24 -4.78
C THR A 10 5.42 -4.93 -3.38
N ILE A 11 4.14 -5.20 -3.10
CA ILE A 11 3.50 -4.88 -1.82
C ILE A 11 3.25 -6.16 -1.04
N PHE A 12 3.56 -6.12 0.25
CA PHE A 12 3.33 -7.20 1.20
C PHE A 12 2.45 -6.68 2.33
N VAL A 13 1.27 -7.29 2.52
CA VAL A 13 0.38 -6.97 3.65
C VAL A 13 0.64 -7.98 4.75
N LYS A 14 1.25 -7.58 5.87
CA LYS A 14 1.57 -8.50 6.98
C LYS A 14 0.36 -8.83 7.84
N ASN A 15 -0.52 -7.86 8.03
CA ASN A 15 -1.67 -8.01 8.91
C ASN A 15 -2.79 -7.08 8.43
N ALA A 16 -4.01 -7.61 8.45
CA ALA A 16 -5.23 -6.84 8.29
C ALA A 16 -6.05 -7.05 9.57
N ARG A 17 -6.32 -5.97 10.31
CA ARG A 17 -7.23 -5.98 11.45
C ARG A 17 -8.42 -5.08 11.12
N GLY A 18 -9.59 -5.68 10.96
CA GLY A 18 -10.80 -4.98 10.55
C GLY A 18 -11.93 -5.04 11.55
N SER A 19 -12.73 -3.97 11.55
CA SER A 19 -14.13 -3.98 11.97
C SER A 19 -15.01 -3.87 10.72
N ASN A 20 -16.33 -3.95 10.89
CA ASN A 20 -17.30 -3.77 9.79
C ASN A 20 -17.23 -2.39 9.10
N ILE A 21 -16.47 -1.43 9.66
CA ILE A 21 -16.37 -0.05 9.18
C ILE A 21 -15.03 0.20 8.49
N ALA A 22 -13.94 -0.29 9.08
CA ALA A 22 -12.60 -0.04 8.56
C ALA A 22 -11.62 -1.17 8.90
N SER A 23 -10.71 -1.43 7.98
CA SER A 23 -9.61 -2.37 8.13
C SER A 23 -8.28 -1.63 8.16
N LYS A 24 -7.55 -1.77 9.26
CA LYS A 24 -6.16 -1.32 9.36
C LYS A 24 -5.26 -2.37 8.74
N LEU A 25 -4.55 -1.98 7.70
CA LEU A 25 -3.52 -2.76 7.02
C LEU A 25 -2.15 -2.33 7.52
N ILE A 26 -1.32 -3.30 7.85
CA ILE A 26 0.09 -3.08 8.16
C ILE A 26 0.90 -3.88 7.15
N GLY A 27 1.81 -3.22 6.45
CA GLY A 27 2.55 -3.84 5.37
C GLY A 27 3.90 -3.20 5.13
N TYR A 28 4.53 -3.66 4.06
CA TYR A 28 5.72 -3.06 3.50
C TYR A 28 5.72 -3.21 1.99
N PHE A 29 6.47 -2.37 1.31
CA PHE A 29 6.73 -2.48 -0.12
C PHE A 29 8.22 -2.54 -0.39
N LEU A 30 8.58 -3.10 -1.54
CA LEU A 30 9.95 -3.19 -2.04
C LEU A 30 10.16 -2.21 -3.20
N ILE A 31 11.25 -1.44 -3.15
CA ILE A 31 11.77 -0.64 -4.27
C ILE A 31 13.26 -0.91 -4.34
N ASN A 32 13.76 -1.37 -5.50
CA ASN A 32 15.19 -1.67 -5.71
C ASN A 32 15.77 -2.55 -4.57
N HIS A 33 15.06 -3.62 -4.19
CA HIS A 33 15.41 -4.54 -3.10
C HIS A 33 15.46 -3.91 -1.68
N LYS A 34 15.07 -2.64 -1.52
CA LYS A 34 14.94 -1.98 -0.21
C LYS A 34 13.51 -2.08 0.29
N GLN A 35 13.37 -2.40 1.56
CA GLN A 35 12.07 -2.55 2.22
C GLN A 35 11.64 -1.28 2.96
N PHE A 36 10.41 -0.86 2.73
CA PHE A 36 9.80 0.31 3.38
C PHE A 36 8.44 -0.05 3.97
N ARG A 37 8.21 0.34 5.23
CA ARG A 37 6.95 0.04 5.93
C ARG A 37 5.89 1.07 5.63
N PHE A 38 4.64 0.62 5.60
CA PHE A 38 3.47 1.49 5.53
C PHE A 38 2.37 0.98 6.47
N THR A 39 1.45 1.87 6.81
CA THR A 39 0.15 1.51 7.34
C THR A 39 -0.91 2.06 6.40
N ALA A 40 -2.04 1.37 6.26
CA ALA A 40 -3.16 1.89 5.52
C ALA A 40 -4.47 1.62 6.27
N VAL A 41 -5.49 2.42 5.98
CA VAL A 41 -6.85 2.20 6.46
C VAL A 41 -7.74 2.09 5.24
N ALA A 42 -8.37 0.92 5.07
CA ALA A 42 -9.37 0.66 4.05
C ALA A 42 -10.77 0.79 4.67
N PHE A 43 -11.67 1.56 4.06
CA PHE A 43 -13.01 1.81 4.59
C PHE A 43 -14.10 1.15 3.72
N GLY A 44 -14.99 0.32 4.31
CA GLY A 44 -16.34 -0.03 3.82
C GLY A 44 -16.58 -1.21 2.81
N ARG A 45 -17.88 -1.44 2.50
CA ARG A 45 -18.60 -1.93 1.27
C ARG A 45 -20.02 -1.31 1.35
N ILE A 46 -20.71 -0.74 0.35
CA ILE A 46 -20.80 -0.82 -1.12
C ILE A 46 -20.48 0.56 -1.72
N GLY A 47 -19.58 0.61 -2.71
CA GLY A 47 -19.33 1.78 -3.57
C GLY A 47 -18.04 2.60 -3.36
N GLY A 48 -17.11 2.22 -2.48
CA GLY A 48 -15.95 3.08 -2.16
C GLY A 48 -14.65 2.33 -1.86
N HIS A 49 -13.73 2.33 -2.81
CA HIS A 49 -12.36 1.79 -2.73
C HIS A 49 -11.40 2.74 -1.98
N ASN A 50 -11.83 3.37 -0.88
CA ASN A 50 -11.04 4.42 -0.24
C ASN A 50 -10.00 3.82 0.71
N ILE A 51 -8.73 3.88 0.29
CA ILE A 51 -7.58 3.48 1.09
C ILE A 51 -6.76 4.71 1.43
N ALA A 52 -6.70 5.06 2.72
CA ALA A 52 -5.78 6.07 3.22
C ALA A 52 -4.44 5.42 3.56
N ILE A 53 -3.38 5.73 2.81
CA ILE A 53 -2.03 5.24 3.09
C ILE A 53 -1.27 6.23 3.98
N ASN A 54 -0.43 5.70 4.85
CA ASN A 54 0.49 6.47 5.66
C ASN A 54 1.90 5.86 5.58
N ILE A 55 2.84 6.69 5.13
CA ILE A 55 4.27 6.40 5.03
C ILE A 55 5.01 7.52 5.79
N SER A 56 6.04 7.15 6.55
CA SER A 56 6.78 8.15 7.34
C SER A 56 7.43 9.21 6.46
N LYS A 57 7.47 10.47 6.91
CA LYS A 57 8.16 11.57 6.21
C LYS A 57 9.62 11.23 5.88
N LYS A 58 10.32 10.52 6.79
CA LYS A 58 11.69 10.04 6.58
C LYS A 58 11.77 9.09 5.38
N THR A 59 10.84 8.16 5.27
CA THR A 59 10.75 7.23 4.15
C THR A 59 10.46 7.95 2.84
N LEU A 60 9.49 8.86 2.82
CA LEU A 60 9.17 9.65 1.61
C LEU A 60 10.36 10.50 1.15
N ASN A 61 11.14 11.08 2.07
CA ASN A 61 12.36 11.81 1.73
C ASN A 61 13.44 10.90 1.11
N ILE A 62 13.61 9.67 1.65
CA ILE A 62 14.54 8.69 1.05
C ILE A 62 14.12 8.33 -0.38
N ILE A 63 12.81 8.12 -0.60
CA ILE A 63 12.25 7.80 -1.91
C ILE A 63 12.42 8.95 -2.90
N SER A 64 12.13 10.18 -2.47
CA SER A 64 12.36 11.38 -3.29
C SER A 64 13.82 11.51 -3.72
N LYS A 65 14.77 11.23 -2.81
CA LYS A 65 16.22 11.19 -3.14
C LYS A 65 16.61 10.04 -4.07
N MET A 66 15.78 9.03 -4.23
CA MET A 66 15.96 7.96 -5.21
C MET A 66 15.40 8.32 -6.60
N GLY A 67 14.90 9.55 -6.79
CA GLY A 67 14.32 10.01 -8.05
C GLY A 67 12.87 9.59 -8.27
N ILE A 68 12.18 9.14 -7.22
CA ILE A 68 10.79 8.69 -7.28
C ILE A 68 9.91 9.75 -6.65
N ASP A 69 8.87 10.17 -7.35
CA ASP A 69 7.87 11.10 -6.82
C ASP A 69 7.06 10.43 -5.69
N PRO A 70 7.10 10.96 -4.45
CA PRO A 70 6.35 10.44 -3.31
C PRO A 70 4.83 10.36 -3.53
N ASP A 71 4.24 11.26 -4.30
CA ASP A 71 2.79 11.30 -4.55
C ASP A 71 2.40 10.21 -5.55
N VAL A 72 3.19 10.05 -6.61
CA VAL A 72 3.03 8.95 -7.59
C VAL A 72 3.19 7.60 -6.89
N LEU A 73 4.17 7.46 -5.99
CA LEU A 73 4.35 6.23 -5.22
C LEU A 73 3.12 5.90 -4.35
N GLN A 74 2.61 6.88 -3.62
CA GLN A 74 1.46 6.68 -2.75
C GLN A 74 0.22 6.27 -3.55
N LEU A 75 -0.02 6.92 -4.69
CA LEU A 75 -1.09 6.56 -5.61
C LEU A 75 -0.93 5.12 -6.13
N THR A 76 0.30 4.74 -6.51
CA THR A 76 0.62 3.39 -6.99
C THR A 76 0.30 2.33 -5.91
N ILE A 77 0.70 2.59 -4.65
CA ILE A 77 0.44 1.65 -3.55
C ILE A 77 -1.05 1.57 -3.24
N GLN A 78 -1.76 2.70 -3.19
CA GLN A 78 -3.21 2.72 -2.99
C GLN A 78 -3.93 1.91 -4.07
N ARG A 79 -3.58 2.14 -5.34
CA ARG A 79 -4.18 1.42 -6.48
C ARG A 79 -3.96 -0.09 -6.38
N LYS A 80 -2.72 -0.54 -6.14
CA LYS A 80 -2.42 -1.96 -5.98
C LYS A 80 -3.13 -2.59 -4.77
N LEU A 81 -3.28 -1.85 -3.66
CA LEU A 81 -4.07 -2.32 -2.51
C LEU A 81 -5.57 -2.46 -2.85
N ILE A 82 -6.11 -1.55 -3.67
CA ILE A 82 -7.50 -1.59 -4.17
C ILE A 82 -7.71 -2.76 -5.14
N GLU A 83 -6.77 -2.95 -6.07
CA GLU A 83 -6.79 -4.00 -7.10
C GLU A 83 -6.49 -5.40 -6.53
N GLY A 84 -6.03 -5.48 -5.29
CA GLY A 84 -5.60 -6.74 -4.68
C GLY A 84 -4.26 -7.26 -5.19
N ASP A 85 -3.47 -6.43 -5.90
CA ASP A 85 -2.11 -6.74 -6.35
C ASP A 85 -1.11 -6.64 -5.18
N VAL A 86 -1.26 -7.57 -4.23
CA VAL A 86 -0.50 -7.65 -3.00
C VAL A 86 -0.17 -9.10 -2.63
N ILE A 87 0.95 -9.28 -1.93
CA ILE A 87 1.34 -10.56 -1.36
C ILE A 87 0.86 -10.61 0.09
N LEU A 88 0.03 -11.61 0.39
CA LEU A 88 -0.46 -11.91 1.73
C LEU A 88 0.39 -13.01 2.38
N PRO A 89 0.61 -13.01 3.70
CA PRO A 89 1.27 -14.11 4.39
C PRO A 89 0.41 -15.36 4.26
N LYS A 90 1.06 -16.53 4.14
CA LYS A 90 0.38 -17.82 4.14
C LYS A 90 -0.56 -17.91 5.36
N GLY A 91 -1.86 -18.07 5.11
CA GLY A 91 -2.88 -18.22 6.15
C GLY A 91 -3.68 -16.97 6.53
N LEU A 92 -3.46 -15.81 5.90
CA LEU A 92 -4.35 -14.66 6.11
C LEU A 92 -5.70 -14.90 5.42
N LYS A 93 -6.73 -15.26 6.20
CA LYS A 93 -8.11 -15.28 5.71
C LYS A 93 -8.64 -13.86 5.72
N ILE A 94 -8.87 -13.30 4.53
CA ILE A 94 -9.72 -12.12 4.36
C ILE A 94 -11.14 -12.65 4.57
N HIS A 95 -11.77 -12.30 5.69
CA HIS A 95 -13.18 -12.63 5.89
C HIS A 95 -14.00 -11.70 4.99
N ASP A 96 -14.68 -12.30 4.01
CA ASP A 96 -15.73 -11.67 3.18
C ASP A 96 -16.94 -11.25 4.02
#